data_AF-A0A937AZI3-F1
#
_entry.id   AF-A0A937AZI3-F1
#
_cell.length_a   1.000
_cell.length_b   1.000
_cell.length_c   1.000
_cell.angle_alpha   90.00
_cell.angle_beta   90.00
_cell.angle_gamma   90.00
#
_symmetry.space_group_name_H-M   'P 1'
#
loop_
_entity.id
_entity.type
_entity.pdbx_description
1 polymer ?
#
loop_
_entity_poly.entity_id
_entity_poly.type
_entity_poly.pdbx_seq_one_letter_code
_entity_poly.pdbx_strand_id
1 'polypeptide(L)'
;MILYRLRCTKGHEFESWFKDSKTYERQEKKSLIGCAVCGDAKVSRAPMAPRIGKGGAKSVETEAPVAAPAPAPPPEQQQMAALARHMPKELREALLKVRAEVEKNCEHVGDKFAEEARKIHYGESDKRGIYGETSDEEARALAEEGIEFGRLPWIPRGN
;
A
#
# COMPACT_ATOMS: atom_id res chain seq x y z
N MET A 1 15.34 17.37 -12.87
CA MET A 1 14.28 17.19 -11.85
C MET A 1 14.86 17.62 -10.52
N ILE A 2 14.26 18.59 -9.85
CA ILE A 2 14.75 19.25 -8.64
C ILE A 2 13.78 18.95 -7.50
N LEU A 3 14.30 18.49 -6.36
CA LEU A 3 13.52 18.30 -5.15
C LEU A 3 13.46 19.62 -4.36
N TYR A 4 12.26 20.12 -4.08
CA TYR A 4 12.06 21.23 -3.17
C TYR A 4 11.37 20.76 -1.89
N ARG A 5 11.87 21.27 -0.76
CA ARG A 5 11.20 21.17 0.54
C ARG A 5 10.25 22.34 0.71
N LEU A 6 8.99 21.99 0.98
CA LEU A 6 7.88 22.89 1.04
C LEU A 6 7.25 22.83 2.42
N ARG A 7 6.80 23.97 2.93
CA ARG A 7 6.14 24.09 4.22
C ARG A 7 4.80 24.80 4.09
N CYS A 8 3.77 24.22 4.67
CA CYS A 8 2.46 24.84 4.76
C CYS A 8 2.39 25.81 5.96
N THR A 9 1.43 26.73 5.95
CA THR A 9 1.05 27.56 7.11
C THR A 9 0.77 26.76 8.39
N LYS A 10 0.23 25.54 8.27
CA LYS A 10 -0.03 24.62 9.39
C LYS A 10 1.23 23.93 9.94
N GLY A 11 2.41 24.21 9.37
CA GLY A 11 3.69 23.66 9.82
C GLY A 11 4.06 22.31 9.21
N HIS A 12 3.23 21.74 8.34
CA HIS A 12 3.57 20.50 7.63
C HIS A 12 4.66 20.75 6.60
N GLU A 13 5.74 19.97 6.68
CA GLU A 13 6.84 19.95 5.72
C GLU A 13 6.70 18.73 4.80
N PHE A 14 6.85 18.93 3.50
CA PHE A 14 6.76 17.88 2.50
C PHE A 14 7.70 18.14 1.33
N GLU A 15 8.01 17.08 0.59
CA GLU A 15 8.95 17.11 -0.52
C GLU A 15 8.20 16.95 -1.85
N SER A 16 8.54 17.78 -2.84
CA SER A 16 7.95 17.72 -4.18
C SER A 16 8.99 17.88 -5.26
N TRP A 17 8.85 17.08 -6.31
CA TRP A 17 9.73 17.06 -7.46
C TRP A 17 9.21 18.01 -8.54
N PHE A 18 10.07 18.92 -9.00
CA PHE A 18 9.76 19.84 -10.08
C PHE A 18 10.72 19.62 -11.24
N LYS A 19 10.24 19.86 -12.47
CA LYS A 19 11.09 19.75 -13.67
C LYS A 19 12.27 20.73 -13.58
N ASP A 20 11.97 21.98 -13.25
CA ASP A 20 12.89 23.13 -13.21
C ASP A 20 12.41 24.19 -12.20
N SER A 21 13.31 25.08 -11.74
CA SER A 21 12.97 26.19 -10.82
C SER A 21 11.87 27.12 -11.35
N LYS A 22 11.85 27.38 -12.67
CA LYS A 22 10.83 28.24 -13.31
C LYS A 22 9.41 27.64 -13.23
N THR A 23 9.31 26.31 -13.20
CA THR A 23 8.03 25.61 -13.10
C THR A 23 7.48 25.71 -11.68
N TYR A 24 8.36 25.63 -10.68
CA TYR A 24 8.02 25.86 -9.28
C TYR A 24 7.46 27.28 -9.06
N GLU A 25 8.18 28.32 -9.48
CA GLU A 25 7.75 29.72 -9.29
C GLU A 25 6.39 30.02 -9.97
N ARG A 26 6.13 29.40 -11.13
CA ARG A 26 4.85 29.55 -11.85
C ARG A 26 3.69 28.90 -11.09
N GLN A 27 3.93 27.75 -10.46
CA GLN A 27 2.92 27.03 -9.69
C GLN A 27 2.66 27.67 -8.32
N GLU A 28 3.70 28.21 -7.68
CA GLU A 28 3.57 29.01 -6.44
C GLU A 28 2.77 30.29 -6.68
N LYS A 29 3.07 31.05 -7.75
CA LYS A 29 2.32 32.26 -8.13
C LYS A 29 0.84 31.99 -8.45
N LYS A 30 0.53 30.79 -8.92
CA LYS A 30 -0.84 30.36 -9.21
C LYS A 30 -1.48 29.62 -8.04
N SER A 31 -0.79 29.49 -6.90
CA SER A 31 -1.23 28.70 -5.73
C SER A 31 -1.71 27.29 -6.10
N LEU A 32 -1.09 26.67 -7.12
CA LEU A 32 -1.40 25.31 -7.59
C LEU A 32 -0.70 24.23 -6.74
N ILE A 33 0.16 24.64 -5.82
CA ILE A 33 0.90 23.75 -4.93
C ILE A 33 0.08 23.56 -3.65
N GLY A 34 -0.64 22.44 -3.56
CA GLY A 34 -1.38 22.05 -2.37
C GLY A 34 -0.50 21.25 -1.40
N CYS A 35 -0.72 21.44 -0.10
CA CYS A 35 -0.09 20.60 0.91
C CYS A 35 -0.61 19.16 0.81
N ALA A 36 0.29 18.18 0.73
CA ALA A 36 -0.07 16.75 0.68
C ALA A 36 -0.74 16.22 1.96
N VAL A 37 -0.66 16.97 3.07
CA VAL A 37 -1.23 16.57 4.37
C VAL A 37 -2.59 17.22 4.63
N CYS A 38 -2.73 18.51 4.32
CA CYS A 38 -3.93 19.28 4.70
C CYS A 38 -4.66 19.94 3.54
N GLY A 39 -4.14 19.87 2.31
CA GLY A 39 -4.78 20.41 1.11
C GLY A 39 -4.73 21.95 0.99
N ASP A 40 -4.13 22.66 1.93
CA ASP A 40 -3.97 24.11 1.83
C ASP A 40 -3.09 24.50 0.65
N ALA A 41 -3.55 25.46 -0.15
CA ALA A 41 -2.83 26.01 -1.32
C ALA A 41 -1.74 27.04 -0.94
N LYS A 42 -1.61 27.35 0.34
CA LYS A 42 -0.67 28.34 0.86
C LYS A 42 0.58 27.65 1.41
N VAL A 43 1.50 27.39 0.50
CA VAL A 43 2.75 26.67 0.74
C VAL A 43 3.92 27.58 0.40
N SER A 44 4.96 27.62 1.25
CA SER A 44 6.19 28.37 1.03
C SER A 44 7.39 27.43 0.94
N ARG A 45 8.44 27.86 0.21
CA ARG A 45 9.72 27.15 0.20
C ARG A 45 10.36 27.21 1.58
N ALA A 46 10.62 26.05 2.18
CA ALA A 46 11.37 26.01 3.43
C ALA A 46 12.84 26.43 3.14
N PRO A 47 13.41 27.38 3.91
CA PRO A 47 14.83 27.70 3.78
C PRO A 47 15.66 26.46 4.15
N MET A 48 16.55 26.04 3.25
CA MET A 48 17.51 24.96 3.52
C MET A 48 18.43 25.40 4.66
N ALA A 49 18.25 24.79 5.83
CA ALA A 49 19.15 25.04 6.95
C ALA A 49 20.52 24.38 6.68
N PRO A 50 21.64 25.13 6.67
CA PRO A 50 22.95 24.52 6.72
C PRO A 50 23.10 23.80 8.06
N ARG A 51 23.45 22.51 8.01
CA ARG A 51 23.73 21.70 9.20
C ARG A 51 24.94 22.31 9.94
N ILE A 52 24.68 23.03 11.03
CA ILE A 52 25.69 23.41 12.02
C ILE A 52 25.82 22.25 13.00
N GLY A 53 26.99 21.61 13.00
CA GLY A 53 27.31 20.48 13.88
C GLY A 53 27.79 20.91 15.28
N LYS A 54 27.33 20.16 16.28
CA LYS A 54 27.96 19.90 17.60
C LYS A 54 27.06 18.83 18.24
N GLY A 55 27.50 17.66 18.67
CA GLY A 55 28.80 17.20 19.13
C GLY A 55 28.54 16.49 20.46
N GLY A 56 28.69 15.16 20.51
CA GLY A 56 28.42 14.37 21.72
C GLY A 56 28.61 12.87 21.49
N ALA A 57 29.86 12.43 21.59
CA ALA A 57 30.34 11.04 21.63
C ALA A 57 29.67 10.24 22.78
N LYS A 58 29.64 8.90 22.85
CA LYS A 58 30.67 7.90 22.52
C LYS A 58 30.07 6.48 22.68
N SER A 59 30.40 5.56 21.76
CA SER A 59 30.81 4.14 21.92
C SER A 59 29.89 3.14 22.68
N VAL A 60 29.65 1.88 22.28
CA VAL A 60 30.53 0.81 21.75
C VAL A 60 29.65 -0.29 21.08
N GLU A 61 30.21 -0.89 20.01
CA GLU A 61 30.17 -2.28 19.46
C GLU A 61 29.36 -3.37 20.19
N THR A 62 28.91 -4.51 19.65
CA THR A 62 28.82 -5.19 18.34
C THR A 62 28.02 -6.47 18.63
N GLU A 63 27.23 -7.01 17.68
CA GLU A 63 27.03 -8.44 17.34
C GLU A 63 25.65 -8.72 16.70
N ALA A 64 25.66 -8.81 15.36
CA ALA A 64 24.96 -9.75 14.47
C ALA A 64 23.42 -9.93 14.55
N PRO A 65 22.81 -10.57 13.53
CA PRO A 65 22.23 -9.93 12.36
C PRO A 65 20.70 -9.94 12.44
N VAL A 66 20.08 -8.76 12.51
CA VAL A 66 18.62 -8.65 12.32
C VAL A 66 18.32 -8.55 10.84
N ALA A 67 17.69 -9.62 10.36
CA ALA A 67 16.61 -9.66 9.38
C ALA A 67 16.61 -8.54 8.33
N ALA A 68 16.81 -8.95 7.08
CA ALA A 68 16.49 -8.18 5.90
C ALA A 68 15.20 -7.35 6.13
N PRO A 69 15.22 -6.03 5.93
CA PRO A 69 13.99 -5.26 5.97
C PRO A 69 13.10 -5.80 4.87
N ALA A 70 11.92 -6.28 5.27
CA ALA A 70 10.87 -6.71 4.36
C ALA A 70 10.74 -5.69 3.22
N PRO A 71 10.78 -6.13 1.95
CA PRO A 71 10.65 -5.23 0.83
C PRO A 71 9.32 -4.49 0.96
N ALA A 72 9.38 -3.19 0.67
CA ALA A 72 8.21 -2.33 0.60
C ALA A 72 7.08 -3.02 -0.18
N PRO A 73 5.82 -2.85 0.24
CA PRO A 73 4.69 -3.47 -0.42
C PRO A 73 4.74 -3.15 -1.94
N PRO A 74 4.49 -4.13 -2.82
CA PRO A 74 4.58 -3.95 -4.27
C PRO A 74 3.74 -2.74 -4.73
N PRO A 75 4.15 -2.04 -5.81
CA PRO A 75 3.40 -0.92 -6.38
C PRO A 75 1.92 -1.24 -6.69
N GLU A 76 1.60 -2.53 -6.88
CA GLU A 76 0.22 -3.03 -6.97
C GLU A 76 -0.60 -2.70 -5.72
N GLN A 77 -0.10 -2.94 -4.49
CA GLN A 77 -0.81 -2.69 -3.24
C GLN A 77 -1.16 -1.21 -3.03
N GLN A 78 -0.28 -0.31 -3.49
CA GLN A 78 -0.51 1.14 -3.47
C GLN A 78 -1.58 1.56 -4.51
N GLN A 79 -1.62 0.90 -5.66
CA GLN A 79 -2.66 1.10 -6.67
C GLN A 79 -4.03 0.58 -6.21
N MET A 80 -4.11 -0.51 -5.44
CA MET A 80 -5.38 -1.03 -4.89
C MET A 80 -5.94 -0.13 -3.79
N ALA A 81 -5.07 0.43 -2.92
CA ALA A 81 -5.48 1.42 -1.92
C ALA A 81 -5.96 2.74 -2.55
N ALA A 82 -5.38 3.13 -3.69
CA ALA A 82 -5.85 4.26 -4.50
C ALA A 82 -7.18 3.94 -5.19
N LEU A 83 -7.36 2.73 -5.73
CA LEU A 83 -8.63 2.27 -6.31
C LEU A 83 -9.75 2.29 -5.26
N ALA A 84 -9.48 1.87 -4.03
CA ALA A 84 -10.46 1.85 -2.95
C ALA A 84 -10.99 3.25 -2.55
N ARG A 85 -10.22 4.32 -2.84
CA ARG A 85 -10.61 5.73 -2.63
C ARG A 85 -11.42 6.32 -3.78
N HIS A 86 -11.30 5.77 -4.99
CA HIS A 86 -12.05 6.18 -6.19
C HIS A 86 -13.20 5.24 -6.57
N MET A 87 -13.42 4.15 -5.83
CA MET A 87 -14.55 3.25 -6.11
C MET A 87 -15.89 3.90 -5.75
N PRO A 88 -16.90 3.80 -6.63
CA PRO A 88 -18.26 4.25 -6.32
C PRO A 88 -18.78 3.50 -5.09
N LYS A 89 -19.52 4.20 -4.24
CA LYS A 89 -20.05 3.66 -2.97
C LYS A 89 -20.81 2.35 -3.18
N GLU A 90 -21.59 2.27 -4.26
CA GLU A 90 -22.37 1.08 -4.62
C GLU A 90 -21.50 -0.16 -4.85
N LEU A 91 -20.34 -0.01 -5.51
CA LEU A 91 -19.42 -1.13 -5.76
C LEU A 91 -18.70 -1.57 -4.48
N ARG A 92 -18.35 -0.63 -3.59
CA ARG A 92 -17.83 -0.97 -2.26
C ARG A 92 -18.84 -1.76 -1.43
N GLU A 93 -20.10 -1.31 -1.41
CA GLU A 93 -21.16 -2.00 -0.68
C GLU A 93 -21.42 -3.40 -1.23
N ALA A 94 -21.41 -3.55 -2.57
CA ALA A 94 -21.52 -4.86 -3.21
C ALA A 94 -20.38 -5.80 -2.79
N LEU A 95 -19.13 -5.34 -2.82
CA LEU A 95 -17.98 -6.17 -2.43
C LEU A 95 -17.97 -6.53 -0.93
N LEU A 96 -18.46 -5.65 -0.06
CA LEU A 96 -18.65 -5.98 1.36
C LEU A 96 -19.71 -7.08 1.55
N LYS A 97 -20.79 -7.06 0.76
CA LYS A 97 -21.81 -8.13 0.77
C LYS A 97 -21.24 -9.44 0.26
N VAL A 98 -20.47 -9.43 -0.83
CA VAL A 98 -19.77 -10.63 -1.34
C VAL A 98 -18.85 -11.20 -0.27
N ARG A 99 -18.04 -10.37 0.38
CA ARG A 99 -17.21 -10.80 1.51
C ARG A 99 -18.05 -11.46 2.61
N ALA A 100 -19.15 -10.83 3.03
CA ALA A 100 -20.01 -11.38 4.08
C ALA A 100 -20.62 -12.73 3.69
N GLU A 101 -20.93 -12.93 2.42
CA GLU A 101 -21.44 -14.19 1.90
C GLU A 101 -20.35 -15.27 1.88
N VAL A 102 -19.12 -14.91 1.47
CA VAL A 102 -17.95 -15.80 1.51
C VAL A 102 -17.62 -16.21 2.95
N GLU A 103 -17.58 -15.25 3.89
CA GLU A 103 -17.31 -15.54 5.31
C GLU A 103 -18.39 -16.44 5.95
N LYS A 104 -19.62 -16.46 5.40
CA LYS A 104 -20.72 -17.31 5.92
C LYS A 104 -20.76 -18.69 5.30
N ASN A 105 -20.43 -18.82 4.01
CA ASN A 105 -20.58 -20.07 3.26
C ASN A 105 -19.25 -20.81 3.05
N CYS A 106 -18.12 -20.12 3.19
CA CYS A 106 -16.80 -20.68 2.95
C CYS A 106 -15.97 -20.74 4.23
N GLU A 107 -15.03 -21.69 4.28
CA GLU A 107 -14.11 -21.88 5.40
C GLU A 107 -12.82 -21.07 5.17
N HIS A 108 -12.38 -20.36 6.21
CA HIS A 108 -11.13 -19.58 6.15
C HIS A 108 -9.93 -20.48 6.42
N VAL A 109 -9.12 -20.72 5.39
CA VAL A 109 -7.93 -21.60 5.47
C VAL A 109 -6.62 -20.81 5.66
N GLY A 110 -6.69 -19.48 5.70
CA GLY A 110 -5.52 -18.61 5.86
C GLY A 110 -4.49 -18.85 4.75
N ASP A 111 -3.21 -18.95 5.12
CA ASP A 111 -2.08 -19.14 4.19
C ASP A 111 -2.04 -20.52 3.51
N LYS A 112 -2.87 -21.47 3.95
CA LYS A 112 -2.90 -22.85 3.42
C LYS A 112 -3.85 -23.01 2.23
N PHE A 113 -4.25 -21.91 1.61
CA PHE A 113 -5.21 -21.93 0.51
C PHE A 113 -4.73 -22.80 -0.65
N ALA A 114 -3.46 -22.72 -1.03
CA ALA A 114 -2.91 -23.51 -2.13
C ALA A 114 -2.96 -25.03 -1.85
N GLU A 115 -2.59 -25.44 -0.65
CA GLU A 115 -2.62 -26.85 -0.25
C GLU A 115 -4.05 -27.40 -0.22
N GLU A 116 -4.98 -26.69 0.41
CA GLU A 116 -6.37 -27.13 0.50
C GLU A 116 -7.06 -27.12 -0.87
N ALA A 117 -6.77 -26.13 -1.73
CA ALA A 117 -7.30 -26.08 -3.08
C ALA A 117 -6.85 -27.28 -3.92
N ARG A 118 -5.58 -27.68 -3.81
CA ARG A 118 -5.06 -28.91 -4.43
C ARG A 118 -5.75 -30.16 -3.90
N LYS A 119 -5.87 -30.31 -2.58
CA LYS A 119 -6.55 -31.48 -1.99
C LYS A 119 -8.00 -31.61 -2.46
N ILE A 120 -8.72 -30.50 -2.57
CA ILE A 120 -10.10 -30.49 -3.09
C ILE A 120 -10.13 -30.87 -4.58
N HIS A 121 -9.16 -30.41 -5.37
CA HIS A 121 -9.05 -30.74 -6.80
C HIS A 121 -8.73 -32.22 -7.03
N TYR A 122 -7.77 -32.78 -6.29
CA TYR A 122 -7.36 -34.19 -6.37
C TYR A 122 -8.31 -35.15 -5.64
N GLY A 123 -9.31 -34.63 -4.90
CA GLY A 123 -10.30 -35.43 -4.18
C GLY A 123 -9.81 -36.01 -2.85
N GLU A 124 -8.73 -35.48 -2.29
CA GLU A 124 -8.20 -35.84 -0.97
C GLU A 124 -8.97 -35.16 0.18
N SER A 125 -9.85 -34.21 -0.13
CA SER A 125 -10.71 -33.51 0.85
C SER A 125 -12.10 -33.23 0.29
N ASP A 126 -13.07 -33.04 1.18
CA ASP A 126 -14.45 -32.70 0.81
C ASP A 126 -14.53 -31.41 -0.01
N LYS A 127 -15.41 -31.41 -1.02
CA LYS A 127 -15.67 -30.22 -1.85
C LYS A 127 -16.44 -29.18 -1.04
N ARG A 128 -15.69 -28.31 -0.38
CA ARG A 128 -16.19 -27.16 0.40
C ARG A 128 -15.66 -25.85 -0.16
N GLY A 129 -16.42 -24.78 -0.02
CA GLY A 129 -15.95 -23.44 -0.35
C GLY A 129 -14.83 -23.06 0.62
N ILE A 130 -13.64 -22.73 0.10
CA ILE A 130 -12.52 -22.26 0.91
C ILE A 130 -12.14 -20.85 0.46
N TYR A 131 -11.69 -20.03 1.40
CA TYR A 131 -11.09 -18.73 1.11
C TYR A 131 -9.88 -18.52 2.02
N GLY A 132 -8.88 -17.82 1.52
CA GLY A 132 -7.64 -17.61 2.25
C GLY A 132 -6.68 -16.73 1.48
N GLU A 133 -5.45 -16.73 1.94
CA GLU A 133 -4.33 -15.98 1.40
C GLU A 133 -3.33 -16.96 0.79
N THR A 134 -2.66 -16.54 -0.27
CA THR A 134 -1.61 -17.34 -0.91
C THR A 134 -0.64 -16.42 -1.63
N SER A 135 0.57 -16.90 -1.85
CA SER A 135 1.61 -16.16 -2.58
C SER A 135 1.27 -16.08 -4.07
N ASP A 136 1.79 -15.07 -4.78
CA ASP A 136 1.54 -14.96 -6.23
C ASP A 136 2.10 -16.15 -7.01
N GLU A 137 3.27 -16.66 -6.58
CA GLU A 137 3.91 -17.85 -7.15
C GLU A 137 3.03 -19.10 -6.99
N GLU A 138 2.44 -19.28 -5.81
CA GLU A 138 1.55 -20.41 -5.51
C GLU A 138 0.25 -20.31 -6.31
N ALA A 139 -0.37 -19.13 -6.35
CA ALA A 139 -1.56 -18.89 -7.15
C ALA A 139 -1.31 -19.19 -8.64
N ARG A 140 -0.13 -18.87 -9.16
CA ARG A 140 0.24 -19.22 -10.54
C ARG A 140 0.36 -20.73 -10.74
N ALA A 141 1.01 -21.42 -9.81
CA ALA A 141 1.09 -22.88 -9.85
C ALA A 141 -0.30 -23.52 -9.84
N LEU A 142 -1.22 -23.04 -8.97
CA LEU A 142 -2.62 -23.52 -8.94
C LEU A 142 -3.32 -23.34 -10.30
N ALA A 143 -3.10 -22.21 -10.98
CA ALA A 143 -3.68 -21.96 -12.29
C ALA A 143 -3.08 -22.88 -13.38
N GLU A 144 -1.78 -23.16 -13.32
CA GLU A 144 -1.10 -24.11 -14.23
C GLU A 144 -1.57 -25.55 -13.99
N GLU A 145 -1.89 -25.90 -12.75
CA GLU A 145 -2.51 -27.18 -12.37
C GLU A 145 -3.98 -27.30 -12.80
N GLY A 146 -4.59 -26.21 -13.27
CA GLY A 146 -5.99 -26.19 -13.71
C GLY A 146 -7.00 -26.04 -12.57
N ILE A 147 -6.57 -25.51 -11.42
CA ILE A 147 -7.45 -25.24 -10.28
C ILE A 147 -8.13 -23.89 -10.51
N GLU A 148 -9.46 -23.89 -10.58
CA GLU A 148 -10.25 -22.68 -10.75
C GLU A 148 -10.36 -21.90 -9.43
N PHE A 149 -9.79 -20.70 -9.39
CA PHE A 149 -9.92 -19.79 -8.24
C PHE A 149 -10.10 -18.34 -8.69
N GLY A 150 -10.72 -17.52 -7.84
CA GLY A 150 -10.90 -16.09 -8.06
C GLY A 150 -10.11 -15.26 -7.05
N ARG A 151 -9.43 -14.20 -7.50
CA ARG A 151 -8.81 -13.21 -6.61
C ARG A 151 -9.81 -12.10 -6.33
N LEU A 152 -10.28 -12.02 -5.08
CA LEU A 152 -11.22 -10.99 -4.66
C LEU A 152 -10.48 -9.89 -3.88
N PRO A 153 -10.67 -8.59 -4.21
CA PRO A 153 -10.09 -7.50 -3.42
C PRO A 153 -10.69 -7.48 -2.02
N TRP A 154 -9.85 -7.75 -1.01
CA TRP A 154 -10.27 -7.76 0.39
C TRP A 154 -10.29 -6.34 0.95
N ILE A 155 -11.47 -5.72 0.96
CA ILE A 155 -11.62 -4.35 1.45
C ILE A 155 -11.71 -4.35 2.99
N PRO A 156 -10.90 -3.56 3.71
CA PRO A 156 -11.08 -3.39 5.15
C PRO A 156 -12.45 -2.80 5.45
N ARG A 157 -13.12 -3.31 6.48
CA ARG A 157 -14.35 -2.70 7.00
C ARG A 157 -13.94 -1.36 7.58
N GLY A 158 -14.38 -0.27 6.95
CA GLY A 158 -14.08 1.08 7.43
C GLY A 158 -14.64 1.26 8.85
N ASN A 159 -13.84 1.87 9.71
CA ASN A 159 -14.31 2.42 10.99
C ASN A 159 -14.95 3.79 10.76
#